data_AF-A0A2Z5G136-F1
#
_entry.id   AF-A0A2Z5G136-F1
#
_cell.length_a   1.000
_cell.length_b   1.000
_cell.length_c   1.000
_cell.angle_alpha   90.00
_cell.angle_beta   90.00
_cell.angle_gamma   90.00
#
_symmetry.space_group_name_H-M   'P 1'
#
loop_
_entity.id
_entity.type
_entity.pdbx_description
1 polymer ?
#
loop_
_entity_poly.entity_id
_entity_poly.type
_entity_poly.pdbx_seq_one_letter_code
_entity_poly.pdbx_strand_id
1 'polypeptide(L)'
;MGFVPGQQSAIAPGAPQGLIFKGDAGLQSSVFQRNWKDFAPRAGFAWNIGGRGVQVLRAGYGIFYGFPEGLLYQRTDAMQPVNLYLSYPAPAPAWEDIYAGYPAAIHFPVRM
;
A
#
# COMPACT_ATOMS: atom_id res chain seq x y z
N MET A 1 -9.77 6.97 0.34
CA MET A 1 -10.88 7.79 -0.20
C MET A 1 -12.11 7.43 0.61
N GLY A 2 -12.92 8.40 0.96
CA GLY A 2 -14.20 8.20 1.64
C GLY A 2 -15.31 8.94 0.93
N PHE A 3 -16.55 8.53 1.17
CA PHE A 3 -17.73 9.28 0.73
C PHE A 3 -18.43 9.86 1.95
N VAL A 4 -18.52 11.18 2.02
CA VAL A 4 -19.27 11.89 3.05
C VAL A 4 -20.22 12.86 2.34
N PRO A 5 -21.53 12.56 2.31
CA PRO A 5 -22.50 13.36 1.55
C PRO A 5 -22.39 14.86 1.86
N GLY A 6 -22.33 15.68 0.81
CA GLY A 6 -22.32 17.15 0.92
C GLY A 6 -20.97 17.79 1.25
N GLN A 7 -19.94 17.02 1.60
CA GLN A 7 -18.63 17.55 1.96
C GLN A 7 -17.74 17.78 0.71
N GLN A 8 -17.12 18.97 0.61
CA GLN A 8 -16.10 19.25 -0.40
C GLN A 8 -14.70 18.96 0.17
N SER A 9 -13.88 18.26 -0.61
CA SER A 9 -12.46 18.04 -0.26
C SER A 9 -11.68 19.36 -0.25
N ALA A 10 -10.87 19.57 0.79
CA ALA A 10 -9.93 20.69 0.87
C ALA A 10 -8.62 20.37 0.12
N ILE A 11 -8.25 19.10 0.01
CA ILE A 11 -7.02 18.64 -0.66
C ILE A 11 -7.19 18.55 -2.17
N ALA A 12 -8.38 18.17 -2.63
CA ALA A 12 -8.72 18.12 -4.06
C ALA A 12 -10.00 18.94 -4.32
N PRO A 13 -9.88 20.28 -4.44
CA PRO A 13 -11.03 21.16 -4.63
C PRO A 13 -11.84 20.88 -5.90
N GLY A 14 -11.25 20.25 -6.91
CA GLY A 14 -11.92 19.86 -8.15
C GLY A 14 -12.67 18.52 -8.09
N ALA A 15 -12.68 17.83 -6.94
CA ALA A 15 -13.38 16.56 -6.81
C ALA A 15 -14.90 16.74 -6.71
N PRO A 16 -15.70 15.75 -7.15
CA PRO A 16 -17.15 15.76 -6.99
C PRO A 16 -17.55 15.90 -5.52
N GLN A 17 -18.64 16.63 -5.27
CA GLN A 17 -19.14 16.86 -3.92
C GLN A 17 -19.45 15.52 -3.23
N GLY A 18 -18.91 15.38 -2.03
CA GLY A 18 -18.99 14.18 -1.20
C GLY A 18 -17.82 13.21 -1.34
N LEU A 19 -16.94 13.40 -2.32
CA LEU A 19 -15.70 12.62 -2.43
C LEU A 19 -14.59 13.30 -1.65
N ILE A 20 -14.09 12.61 -0.62
CA ILE A 20 -13.03 13.13 0.26
C ILE A 20 -11.79 12.24 0.26
N PHE A 21 -10.63 12.88 0.44
CA PHE A 21 -9.30 12.28 0.32
C PHE A 21 -8.58 12.29 1.66
N LYS A 22 -7.53 11.46 1.75
CA LYS A 22 -6.72 11.31 2.96
C LYS A 22 -6.15 12.67 3.37
N GLY A 23 -6.60 13.20 4.52
CA GLY A 23 -6.23 14.51 5.07
C GLY A 23 -7.37 15.55 5.06
N ASP A 24 -8.52 15.25 4.44
CA ASP A 24 -9.75 16.01 4.66
C ASP A 24 -10.36 15.71 6.03
N ALA A 25 -11.03 16.70 6.63
CA ALA A 25 -11.72 16.53 7.90
C ALA A 25 -12.74 15.38 7.84
N GLY A 26 -12.82 14.54 8.87
CA GLY A 26 -13.76 13.41 8.92
C GLY A 26 -13.25 12.08 8.34
N LEU A 27 -12.09 12.07 7.67
CA LEU A 27 -11.38 10.84 7.31
C LEU A 27 -10.27 10.53 8.31
N GLN A 28 -10.19 9.27 8.77
CA GLN A 28 -8.99 8.81 9.49
C GLN A 28 -7.76 8.88 8.57
N SER A 29 -6.62 9.28 9.14
CA SER A 29 -5.35 9.41 8.41
C SER A 29 -4.80 8.08 7.90
N SER A 30 -5.36 6.95 8.33
CA SER A 30 -4.98 5.61 7.93
C SER A 30 -6.24 4.75 7.87
N VAL A 31 -6.30 3.85 6.89
CA VAL A 31 -7.35 2.83 6.78
C VAL A 31 -7.25 1.83 7.95
N PHE A 32 -6.04 1.61 8.45
CA PHE A 32 -5.78 0.73 9.58
C PHE A 32 -5.54 1.54 10.85
N GLN A 33 -6.26 1.20 11.90
CA GLN A 33 -6.01 1.76 13.21
C GLN A 33 -4.69 1.23 13.77
N ARG A 34 -3.99 2.08 14.52
CA ARG A 34 -2.73 1.70 15.17
C ARG A 34 -3.00 0.62 16.22
N ASN A 35 -2.71 -0.63 15.88
CA ASN A 35 -2.86 -1.79 16.76
C ASN A 35 -1.53 -2.11 17.45
N TRP A 36 -1.56 -2.31 18.77
CA TRP A 36 -0.41 -2.72 19.58
C TRP A 36 -0.54 -4.16 20.10
N LYS A 37 -1.59 -4.88 19.70
CA LYS A 37 -1.92 -6.22 20.20
C LYS A 37 -1.15 -7.35 19.51
N ASP A 38 -0.35 -7.04 18.51
CA ASP A 38 0.42 -8.01 17.73
C ASP A 38 1.72 -8.39 18.45
N PHE A 39 1.58 -8.96 19.64
CA PHE A 39 2.71 -9.41 20.45
C PHE A 39 3.26 -10.73 19.88
N ALA A 40 4.45 -10.66 19.29
CA ALA A 40 5.11 -11.77 18.60
C ALA A 40 6.34 -12.25 19.41
N PRO A 41 6.15 -13.07 20.46
CA PRO A 41 7.26 -13.57 21.26
C PRO A 41 8.15 -14.49 20.41
N ARG A 42 9.45 -14.44 20.69
CA ARG A 42 10.46 -15.28 20.06
C ARG A 42 11.37 -15.81 21.15
N ALA A 43 11.53 -17.12 21.20
CA ALA A 43 12.39 -17.80 22.14
C ALA A 43 13.23 -18.84 21.41
N GLY A 44 14.47 -19.02 21.86
CA GLY A 44 15.34 -20.05 21.33
C GLY A 44 16.31 -20.53 22.39
N PHE A 45 16.82 -21.74 22.20
CA PHE A 45 17.84 -22.31 23.06
C PHE A 45 18.95 -22.94 22.22
N ALA A 46 20.14 -22.98 22.81
CA ALA A 46 21.29 -23.65 22.25
C ALA A 46 21.95 -24.49 23.33
N TRP A 47 22.34 -25.72 22.99
CA TRP A 47 22.97 -26.66 23.90
C TRP A 47 24.21 -27.29 23.25
N ASN A 48 25.35 -27.18 23.92
CA ASN A 48 26.60 -27.82 23.53
C ASN A 48 26.63 -29.26 24.02
N ILE A 49 26.48 -30.22 23.10
CA ILE A 49 26.44 -31.65 23.41
C ILE A 49 27.85 -32.10 23.80
N GLY A 50 28.01 -32.52 25.06
CA GLY A 50 29.28 -33.03 25.58
C GLY A 50 30.31 -31.95 25.98
N GLY A 51 29.95 -30.66 25.97
CA GLY A 51 30.77 -29.56 26.54
C GLY A 51 32.05 -29.20 25.77
N ARG A 52 32.47 -30.02 24.81
CA ARG A 52 33.69 -29.82 24.01
C ARG A 52 33.53 -28.80 22.87
N GLY A 53 32.32 -28.28 22.63
CA GLY A 53 32.06 -27.22 21.63
C GLY A 53 31.99 -27.71 20.19
N VAL A 54 32.22 -29.01 19.96
CA VAL A 54 32.23 -29.63 18.63
C VAL A 54 30.83 -29.96 18.10
N GLN A 55 29.83 -30.02 18.97
CA GLN A 55 28.46 -30.35 18.61
C GLN A 55 27.51 -29.44 19.39
N VAL A 56 26.67 -28.69 18.68
CA VAL A 56 25.72 -27.75 19.29
C VAL A 56 24.33 -27.95 18.69
N LEU A 57 23.37 -28.31 19.53
CA LEU A 57 21.95 -28.37 19.20
C LEU A 57 21.33 -26.99 19.38
N ARG A 58 20.51 -26.55 18.43
CA ARG A 58 19.79 -25.27 18.50
C ARG A 58 18.33 -25.51 18.15
N ALA A 59 17.42 -24.86 18.87
CA ALA A 59 16.02 -24.81 18.49
C ALA A 59 15.44 -23.42 18.80
N GLY A 60 14.33 -23.10 18.15
CA GLY A 60 13.64 -21.84 18.36
C GLY A 60 12.15 -21.96 18.02
N TYR A 61 11.38 -21.09 18.64
CA TYR A 61 9.95 -20.92 18.43
C TYR A 61 9.62 -19.44 18.33
N GLY A 62 8.73 -19.09 17.40
CA GLY A 62 8.27 -17.72 17.23
C GLY A 62 6.90 -17.67 16.60
N ILE A 63 6.13 -16.64 16.98
CA ILE A 63 4.86 -16.29 16.35
C ILE A 63 5.11 -15.16 15.34
N PHE A 64 4.48 -15.24 14.18
CA PHE A 64 4.62 -14.25 13.11
C PHE A 64 3.24 -13.83 12.62
N TYR A 65 3.03 -12.52 12.53
CA TYR A 65 1.81 -11.94 11.98
C TYR A 65 2.09 -11.47 10.55
N GLY A 66 1.20 -11.85 9.63
CA GLY A 66 1.19 -11.33 8.27
C GLY A 66 0.31 -10.09 8.18
N PHE A 67 0.61 -9.20 7.24
CA PHE A 67 -0.32 -8.14 6.86
C PHE A 67 -1.34 -8.67 5.85
N PRO A 68 -2.62 -8.28 5.95
CA PRO A 68 -3.59 -8.58 4.90
C PRO A 68 -3.20 -7.84 3.61
N GLU A 69 -2.94 -8.65 2.59
CA GLU A 69 -3.04 -8.38 1.15
C GLU A 69 -2.35 -7.10 0.64
N GLY A 70 -1.07 -7.23 0.31
CA GLY A 70 -0.30 -6.17 -0.37
C GLY A 70 -0.91 -5.68 -1.68
N LEU A 71 -1.74 -6.49 -2.34
CA LEU A 71 -2.48 -6.09 -3.55
C LEU A 71 -3.56 -5.03 -3.27
N LEU A 72 -4.22 -5.06 -2.11
CA LEU A 72 -5.20 -4.04 -1.75
C LEU A 72 -4.52 -2.70 -1.47
N TYR A 73 -3.37 -2.72 -0.79
CA TYR A 73 -2.53 -1.53 -0.65
C TYR A 73 -2.10 -0.99 -2.01
N GLN A 74 -1.51 -1.85 -2.85
CA GLN A 74 -1.02 -1.45 -4.18
C GLN A 74 -2.13 -0.85 -5.05
N ARG A 75 -3.37 -1.36 -4.96
CA ARG A 75 -4.52 -0.79 -5.68
C ARG A 75 -4.99 0.53 -5.08
N THR A 76 -5.04 0.65 -3.76
CA THR A 76 -5.47 1.90 -3.10
C THR A 76 -4.45 3.03 -3.28
N ASP A 77 -3.16 2.67 -3.29
CA ASP A 77 -2.04 3.59 -3.51
C ASP A 77 -1.83 3.92 -4.99
N ALA A 78 -2.39 3.11 -5.91
CA ALA A 78 -2.39 3.38 -7.35
C ALA A 78 -3.61 4.19 -7.82
N MET A 79 -4.54 4.53 -6.94
CA MET A 79 -5.71 5.31 -7.31
C MET A 79 -5.44 6.81 -7.21
N GLN A 80 -5.89 7.54 -8.21
CA GLN A 80 -5.83 9.01 -8.24
C GLN A 80 -6.53 9.59 -7.00
N PRO A 81 -5.99 10.66 -6.38
CA PRO A 81 -5.08 11.66 -6.94
C PRO A 81 -3.63 11.50 -6.49
N VAL A 82 -3.32 10.53 -5.62
CA VAL A 82 -1.95 10.34 -5.09
C VAL A 82 -1.02 9.63 -6.06
N ASN A 83 -1.58 8.91 -7.05
CA ASN A 83 -0.80 8.18 -8.03
C ASN A 83 -1.58 8.05 -9.35
N LEU A 84 -0.88 8.14 -10.48
CA LEU A 84 -1.46 8.03 -11.81
C LEU A 84 -1.29 6.58 -12.31
N TYR A 85 -2.35 5.78 -12.27
CA TYR A 85 -2.32 4.42 -12.83
C TYR A 85 -2.52 4.45 -14.34
N LEU A 86 -1.43 4.30 -15.08
CA LEU A 86 -1.45 4.10 -16.53
C LEU A 86 -1.56 2.61 -16.81
N SER A 87 -2.74 2.18 -17.25
CA SER A 87 -2.91 0.85 -17.82
C SER A 87 -2.55 0.92 -19.30
N TYR A 88 -1.45 0.25 -19.65
CA TYR A 88 -1.08 0.01 -21.05
C TYR A 88 -1.68 -1.35 -21.44
N PRO A 89 -2.88 -1.41 -22.05
CA PRO A 89 -3.23 -2.61 -22.78
C PRO A 89 -2.12 -2.84 -23.81
N ALA A 90 -1.60 -4.06 -23.87
CA ALA A 90 -0.48 -4.39 -24.74
C ALA A 90 -0.73 -3.76 -26.13
N PRO A 91 0.17 -2.89 -26.63
CA PRO A 91 -0.05 -2.26 -27.92
C PRO A 91 -0.25 -3.38 -28.94
N ALA A 92 -1.28 -3.26 -29.78
CA ALA A 92 -1.31 -4.03 -31.03
C ALA A 92 0.09 -3.88 -31.67
N PRO A 93 0.68 -4.95 -32.23
CA PRO A 93 2.10 -5.01 -32.57
C PRO A 93 2.47 -3.89 -33.55
N ALA A 94 2.87 -2.75 -33.01
CA ALA A 94 3.24 -1.56 -33.75
C ALA A 94 4.67 -1.24 -33.33
N TRP A 95 5.61 -1.86 -34.05
CA TRP A 95 7.04 -1.57 -33.98
C TRP A 95 7.36 -0.10 -34.32
N GLU A 96 6.36 0.61 -34.85
CA GLU A 96 6.46 1.93 -35.46
C GLU A 96 5.95 3.05 -34.54
N ASP A 97 5.03 2.75 -33.60
CA ASP A 97 4.57 3.73 -32.61
C ASP A 97 3.87 3.03 -31.42
N ILE A 98 4.57 2.99 -30.29
CA ILE A 98 4.10 2.38 -29.03
C ILE A 98 3.05 3.28 -28.35
N TYR A 99 2.88 4.52 -28.82
CA TYR A 99 1.97 5.54 -28.27
C TYR A 99 0.82 5.90 -29.23
N ALA A 100 0.66 5.19 -30.35
CA ALA A 100 -0.45 5.42 -31.28
C ALA A 100 -1.80 5.13 -30.60
N GLY A 101 -2.63 6.16 -30.43
CA GLY A 101 -4.00 6.05 -29.93
C GLY A 101 -4.25 6.48 -28.47
N TYR A 102 -3.24 6.99 -27.75
CA TYR A 102 -3.46 7.49 -26.39
C TYR A 102 -3.93 8.95 -26.38
N PRO A 103 -5.09 9.28 -25.78
CA PRO A 103 -5.43 10.66 -25.47
C PRO A 103 -4.47 11.16 -24.38
N ALA A 104 -3.48 11.95 -24.79
CA ALA A 104 -2.51 12.61 -23.92
C ALA A 104 -3.16 13.73 -23.09
N ALA A 105 -4.13 13.41 -22.23
CA ALA A 105 -4.63 14.35 -21.23
C ALA A 105 -5.50 13.64 -20.19
N ILE A 106 -4.90 13.29 -19.06
CA ILE A 106 -5.63 13.35 -17.79
C ILE A 106 -4.83 14.29 -16.90
N HIS A 107 -5.21 15.57 -16.97
CA HIS A 107 -4.61 16.65 -16.21
C HIS A 107 -5.08 16.54 -14.75
N PHE A 108 -4.30 15.87 -13.90
CA PHE A 108 -4.33 16.15 -12.47
C PHE A 108 -3.36 17.31 -12.23
N PRO A 109 -3.83 18.47 -11.78
CA PRO A 109 -2.95 19.61 -11.54
C PRO A 109 -2.07 19.31 -10.32
N VAL A 110 -0.84 18.88 -10.56
CA VAL A 110 0.21 18.86 -9.55
C VAL A 110 0.94 20.19 -9.66
N ARG A 111 0.76 21.08 -8.68
CA ARG A 111 1.65 22.22 -8.52
C ARG A 111 2.96 21.69 -7.94
N MET A 112 4.05 21.78 -8.71
CA MET A 112 5.40 21.82 -8.15
C MET A 112 5.59 23.12 -7.36
#